data_AF-A0AA37WCC0-F1
#
_entry.id   AF-A0AA37WCC0-F1
#
_cell.length_a   1.000
_cell.length_b   1.000
_cell.length_c   1.000
_cell.angle_alpha   90.00
_cell.angle_beta   90.00
_cell.angle_gamma   90.00
#
_symmetry.space_group_name_H-M   'P 1'
#
loop_
_entity.id
_entity.type
_entity.pdbx_description
1 polymer ?
#
loop_
_entity_poly.entity_id
_entity_poly.type
_entity_poly.pdbx_seq_one_letter_code
_entity_poly.pdbx_strand_id
1 'polypeptide(L)'
;MPTDKEKILKNISRLSAEQCIKYIEEGTVSFEEMQKTGNLQSGKQKEIKAYLHKTIAEQHLWNEAKSIATESAFRNYLDKYPEGKYSEEARSRIKNAAENQAWAESKAKNTRGAYEVFIIHFPHSLHIPEAKEKIEALKNAGKQEREEWMRKLKENPEDFTEKYIKDLIDQDHFSKQDLVDYGLLPAAKLDLFFNPPPMPDSYDWSDLAPLPKGKTDVYLFGVATSGKSSMLAGLFYRADELGILSDDIANDRGTHYKDLLIESVEKGHVFPRTQVDTVNYISCALIDLENNREHPLSIIEMSGEFFTNAYNEKHLESLNNVEGIPYLQNSNRKVIYLVIDYHEYVNSKREQQKAKLNFVLNLLDKDGTLAKTDSIHIIVTKTDLIASDSKEEHIRDFLNSNFLSLINQIKRFNKKYGINKNQDHEVIVHPYSLGKFYLGKVYDFDPTCSDNVILSILNSTASTQHKKSWKPW
;
A
#
# COMPACT_ATOMS: atom_id res chain seq x y z
N MET A 1 37.79 46.20 73.38
CA MET A 1 38.39 45.12 72.57
C MET A 1 38.62 45.67 71.18
N PRO A 2 39.80 45.47 70.56
CA PRO A 2 40.01 45.93 69.18
C PRO A 2 39.01 45.25 68.24
N THR A 3 38.54 45.99 67.24
CA THR A 3 37.65 45.44 66.20
C THR A 3 38.40 44.39 65.36
N ASP A 4 37.68 43.48 64.70
CA ASP A 4 38.33 42.44 63.89
C ASP A 4 39.16 43.04 62.76
N LYS A 5 38.72 44.16 62.19
CA LYS A 5 39.48 45.04 61.30
C LYS A 5 40.82 45.50 61.90
N GLU A 6 40.82 46.05 63.12
CA GLU A 6 42.04 46.50 63.79
C GLU A 6 43.01 45.35 64.09
N LYS A 7 42.49 44.17 64.45
CA LYS A 7 43.32 42.97 64.66
C LYS A 7 43.98 42.49 63.37
N ILE A 8 43.26 42.53 62.25
CA ILE A 8 43.76 42.15 60.92
C ILE A 8 44.86 43.13 60.47
N LEU A 9 44.60 44.45 60.53
CA LEU A 9 45.55 45.47 60.11
C LEU A 9 46.83 45.49 60.97
N LYS A 10 46.73 45.22 62.28
CA LYS A 10 47.90 45.14 63.18
C LYS A 10 48.79 43.91 62.93
N ASN A 11 48.23 42.83 62.38
CA ASN A 11 48.96 41.57 62.13
C ASN A 11 49.25 41.29 60.65
N ILE A 12 49.06 42.29 59.77
CA ILE A 12 49.15 42.13 58.32
C ILE A 12 50.49 41.56 57.80
N SER A 13 51.58 41.79 58.53
CA SER A 13 52.90 41.24 58.21
C SER A 13 52.95 39.71 58.31
N ARG A 14 52.13 39.11 59.19
CA ARG A 14 52.05 37.65 59.45
C ARG A 14 51.05 36.92 58.55
N LEU A 15 50.16 37.64 57.86
CA LEU A 15 49.15 37.06 56.97
C LEU A 15 49.73 36.73 55.59
N SER A 16 49.31 35.65 54.96
CA SER A 16 49.61 35.36 53.54
C SER A 16 48.83 36.32 52.62
N ALA A 17 49.22 36.42 51.34
CA ALA A 17 48.45 37.19 50.36
C ALA A 17 47.01 36.64 50.21
N GLU A 18 46.84 35.32 50.24
CA GLU A 18 45.53 34.65 50.22
C GLU A 18 44.66 35.03 51.42
N GLN A 19 45.24 35.07 52.63
CA GLN A 19 44.51 35.51 53.83
C GLN A 19 44.12 36.99 53.71
N CYS A 20 44.99 37.84 53.17
CA CYS A 20 44.67 39.23 52.91
C CYS A 20 43.55 39.39 51.87
N ILE A 21 43.58 38.61 50.78
CA ILE A 21 42.55 38.58 49.74
C ILE A 21 41.20 38.17 50.36
N LYS A 22 41.18 37.11 51.17
CA LYS A 22 39.98 36.65 51.86
C LYS A 22 39.32 37.76 52.69
N TYR A 23 40.10 38.52 53.45
CA TYR A 23 39.56 39.63 54.24
C TYR A 23 39.05 40.80 53.39
N ILE A 24 39.61 40.99 52.19
CA ILE A 24 39.13 41.97 51.20
C ILE A 24 37.80 41.48 50.58
N GLU A 25 37.70 40.20 50.21
CA GLU A 25 36.47 39.59 49.69
C GLU A 25 35.32 39.62 50.71
N GLU A 26 35.64 39.39 51.99
CA GLU A 26 34.70 39.47 53.12
C GLU A 26 34.30 40.93 53.45
N GLY A 27 34.93 41.93 52.82
CA GLY A 27 34.65 43.35 53.05
C GLY A 27 35.09 43.87 54.42
N THR A 28 35.92 43.10 55.15
CA THR A 28 36.37 43.45 56.50
C THR A 28 37.42 44.58 56.49
N VAL A 29 38.23 44.64 55.42
CA VAL A 29 39.28 45.64 55.18
C VAL A 29 39.42 45.90 53.68
N SER A 30 39.80 47.13 53.30
CA SER A 30 40.13 47.45 51.91
C SER A 30 41.62 47.31 51.63
N PHE A 31 41.99 47.12 50.35
CA PHE A 31 43.39 47.11 49.95
C PHE A 31 44.10 48.44 50.28
N GLU A 32 43.39 49.57 50.16
CA GLU A 32 43.92 50.89 50.52
C GLU A 32 44.20 51.01 52.03
N GLU A 33 43.31 50.45 52.87
CA GLU A 33 43.49 50.39 54.33
C GLU A 33 44.68 49.51 54.72
N MET A 34 44.86 48.39 54.04
CA MET A 34 46.03 47.52 54.20
C MET A 34 47.33 48.24 53.81
N GLN A 35 47.32 49.02 52.73
CA GLN A 35 48.48 49.80 52.28
C GLN A 35 48.87 50.91 53.25
N LYS A 36 47.89 51.59 53.86
CA LYS A 36 48.11 52.66 54.84
C LYS A 36 48.86 52.22 56.11
N THR A 37 48.91 50.91 56.40
CA THR A 37 49.67 50.38 57.55
C THR A 37 51.18 50.47 57.39
N GLY A 38 51.70 50.63 56.16
CA GLY A 38 53.13 50.58 55.84
C GLY A 38 53.78 49.19 55.98
N ASN A 39 53.06 48.19 56.50
CA ASN A 39 53.57 46.87 56.86
C ASN A 39 53.21 45.76 55.83
N LEU A 40 52.59 46.13 54.70
CA LEU A 40 52.23 45.19 53.64
C LEU A 40 53.38 45.06 52.62
N GLN A 41 54.06 43.90 52.63
CA GLN A 41 55.21 43.60 51.75
C GLN A 41 54.87 43.73 50.25
N SER A 42 55.84 44.17 49.45
CA SER A 42 55.68 44.43 48.00
C SER A 42 55.22 43.21 47.19
N GLY A 43 55.71 42.00 47.53
CA GLY A 43 55.24 40.75 46.92
C GLY A 43 53.75 40.51 47.12
N LYS A 44 53.26 40.63 48.37
CA LYS A 44 51.82 40.52 48.70
C LYS A 44 51.00 41.60 48.00
N GLN A 45 51.51 42.83 47.90
CA GLN A 45 50.83 43.90 47.15
C GLN A 45 50.66 43.55 45.68
N LYS A 46 51.68 42.96 45.05
CA LYS A 46 51.62 42.54 43.64
C LYS A 46 50.58 41.44 43.43
N GLU A 47 50.54 40.45 44.31
CA GLU A 47 49.56 39.35 44.28
C GLU A 47 48.13 39.85 44.51
N ILE A 48 47.90 40.69 45.52
CA ILE A 48 46.58 41.27 45.79
C ILE A 48 46.13 42.17 44.62
N LYS A 49 47.02 43.00 44.04
CA LYS A 49 46.68 43.82 42.86
C LYS A 49 46.33 42.95 41.65
N ALA A 50 47.07 41.87 41.40
CA ALA A 50 46.79 40.95 40.31
C ALA A 50 45.43 40.25 40.50
N TYR A 51 45.13 39.82 41.73
CA TYR A 51 43.83 39.27 42.09
C TYR A 51 42.69 40.29 41.84
N LEU A 52 42.81 41.51 42.38
CA LEU A 52 41.78 42.55 42.23
C LEU A 52 41.56 42.93 40.76
N HIS A 53 42.62 43.01 39.95
CA HIS A 53 42.50 43.24 38.51
C HIS A 53 41.71 42.10 37.86
N LYS A 54 42.06 40.84 38.13
CA LYS A 54 41.35 39.66 37.60
C LYS A 54 39.86 39.69 37.97
N THR A 55 39.52 39.98 39.22
CA THR A 55 38.13 40.05 39.69
C THR A 55 37.35 41.19 39.02
N ILE A 56 37.96 42.36 38.82
CA ILE A 56 37.34 43.47 38.09
C ILE A 56 37.11 43.10 36.61
N ALA A 57 38.09 42.46 35.97
CA ALA A 57 37.99 42.02 34.57
C ALA A 57 36.91 40.94 34.37
N GLU A 58 36.81 39.97 35.28
CA GLU A 58 35.74 38.96 35.31
C GLU A 58 34.36 39.61 35.49
N GLN A 59 34.23 40.53 36.44
CA GLN A 59 32.99 41.26 36.71
C GLN A 59 32.53 42.07 35.48
N HIS A 60 33.46 42.72 34.78
CA HIS A 60 33.17 43.44 33.54
C HIS A 60 32.67 42.50 32.45
N LEU A 61 33.40 41.39 32.20
CA LEU A 61 33.01 40.41 31.18
C LEU A 61 31.65 39.75 31.51
N TRP A 62 31.38 39.47 32.78
CA TRP A 62 30.08 38.96 33.22
C TRP A 62 28.95 39.97 32.99
N ASN A 63 29.19 41.26 33.27
CA ASN A 63 28.20 42.30 33.03
C ASN A 63 27.91 42.49 31.54
N GLU A 64 28.95 42.40 30.70
CA GLU A 64 28.81 42.38 29.25
C GLU A 64 28.00 41.16 28.78
N ALA A 65 28.32 39.96 29.26
CA ALA A 65 27.59 38.74 28.93
C ALA A 65 26.10 38.81 29.32
N LYS A 66 25.80 39.35 30.51
CA LYS A 66 24.42 39.63 30.95
C LYS A 66 23.71 40.64 30.07
N SER A 67 24.41 41.67 29.60
CA SER A 67 23.83 42.71 28.74
C SER A 67 23.50 42.16 27.35
N ILE A 68 24.33 41.26 26.82
CA ILE A 68 24.12 40.65 25.50
C ILE A 68 23.06 39.54 25.59
N ALA A 69 23.04 38.79 26.70
CA ALA A 69 22.06 37.75 27.01
C ALA A 69 21.93 36.63 25.95
N THR A 70 23.01 36.31 25.22
CA THR A 70 23.04 35.20 24.26
C THR A 70 23.88 34.04 24.78
N GLU A 71 23.61 32.83 24.28
CA GLU A 71 24.42 31.65 24.57
C GLU A 71 25.91 31.89 24.26
N SER A 72 26.22 32.49 23.11
CA SER A 72 27.60 32.82 22.70
C SER A 72 28.31 33.73 23.71
N ALA A 73 27.60 34.73 24.25
CA ALA A 73 28.16 35.65 25.25
C ALA A 73 28.48 34.96 26.58
N PHE A 74 27.61 34.05 27.05
CA PHE A 74 27.86 33.26 28.25
C PHE A 74 28.94 32.19 28.04
N ARG A 75 29.05 31.60 26.84
CA ARG A 75 30.16 30.69 26.47
C ARG A 75 31.50 31.41 26.48
N ASN A 76 31.59 32.62 25.92
CA ASN A 76 32.81 33.45 25.98
C ASN A 76 33.24 33.77 27.42
N TYR A 77 32.27 34.03 28.31
CA TYR A 77 32.56 34.16 29.74
C TYR A 77 33.16 32.87 30.32
N LEU A 78 32.55 31.71 30.06
CA LEU A 78 33.03 30.41 30.56
C LEU A 78 34.38 29.98 29.98
N ASP A 79 34.70 30.35 28.74
CA ASP A 79 36.00 30.07 28.12
C ASP A 79 37.14 30.80 28.84
N LYS A 80 36.88 32.03 29.32
CA LYS A 80 37.85 32.84 30.06
C LYS A 80 37.86 32.56 31.57
N TYR A 81 36.71 32.17 32.12
CA TYR A 81 36.51 31.92 33.55
C TYR A 81 35.67 30.64 33.78
N PRO A 82 36.23 29.43 33.53
CA PRO A 82 35.47 28.18 33.63
C PRO A 82 34.98 27.87 35.05
N GLU A 83 35.77 28.27 36.05
CA GLU A 83 35.51 28.15 37.50
C GLU A 83 35.35 29.52 38.17
N GLY A 84 34.96 30.54 37.41
CA GLY A 84 34.69 31.88 37.91
C GLY A 84 33.47 31.97 38.83
N LYS A 85 33.34 33.09 39.52
CA LYS A 85 32.25 33.38 40.46
C LYS A 85 30.86 33.23 39.84
N TYR A 86 30.72 33.53 38.54
CA TYR A 86 29.45 33.47 37.82
C TYR A 86 29.29 32.22 36.95
N SER A 87 30.16 31.21 37.06
CA SER A 87 30.17 30.07 36.13
C SER A 87 28.92 29.20 36.22
N GLU A 88 28.40 28.96 37.42
CA GLU A 88 27.12 28.26 37.58
C GLU A 88 25.94 29.06 37.01
N GLU A 89 25.93 30.38 37.21
CA GLU A 89 24.90 31.24 36.61
C GLU A 89 25.02 31.24 35.08
N ALA A 90 26.23 31.36 34.53
CA ALA A 90 26.48 31.32 33.09
C ALA A 90 26.03 29.99 32.47
N ARG A 91 26.33 28.85 33.10
CA ARG A 91 25.85 27.51 32.67
C ARG A 91 24.32 27.43 32.68
N SER A 92 23.69 27.95 33.74
CA SER A 92 22.23 28.02 33.83
C SER A 92 21.62 28.91 32.73
N ARG A 93 22.22 30.08 32.45
CA ARG A 93 21.78 30.99 31.39
C ARG A 93 21.90 30.38 29.99
N ILE A 94 22.96 29.60 29.72
CA ILE A 94 23.13 28.86 28.46
C ILE A 94 22.01 27.85 28.27
N LYS A 95 21.73 27.03 29.30
CA LYS A 95 20.66 26.02 29.24
C LYS A 95 19.30 26.68 28.94
N ASN A 96 18.99 27.77 29.63
CA ASN A 96 17.75 28.52 29.42
C ASN A 96 17.67 29.17 28.03
N ALA A 97 18.79 29.70 27.52
CA ALA A 97 18.84 30.29 26.18
C ALA A 97 18.60 29.24 25.08
N ALA A 98 19.23 28.06 25.21
CA ALA A 98 19.05 26.95 24.27
C ALA A 98 17.60 26.42 24.28
N GLU A 99 16.99 26.27 25.46
CA GLU A 99 15.59 25.87 25.59
C GLU A 99 14.64 26.89 24.95
N ASN A 100 14.82 28.18 25.24
CA ASN A 100 13.99 29.25 24.67
C ASN A 100 14.10 29.31 23.13
N GLN A 101 15.32 29.13 22.60
CA GLN A 101 15.54 29.08 21.17
C GLN A 101 14.83 27.87 20.55
N ALA A 102 15.04 26.68 21.10
CA ALA A 102 14.39 25.45 20.61
C ALA A 102 12.86 25.56 20.67
N TRP A 103 12.32 26.21 21.71
CA TRP A 103 10.90 26.48 21.83
C TRP A 103 10.39 27.46 20.76
N ALA A 104 11.11 28.55 20.52
CA ALA A 104 10.78 29.53 19.48
C ALA A 104 10.81 28.90 18.08
N GLU A 105 11.81 28.08 17.78
CA GLU A 105 11.91 27.34 16.53
C GLU A 105 10.77 26.33 16.35
N SER A 106 10.39 25.64 17.43
CA SER A 106 9.26 24.70 17.41
C SER A 106 7.94 25.41 17.10
N LYS A 107 7.71 26.57 17.70
CA LYS A 107 6.56 27.43 17.39
C LYS A 107 6.58 27.99 15.96
N ALA A 108 7.75 28.36 15.45
CA ALA A 108 7.90 28.89 14.10
C ALA A 108 7.62 27.81 13.03
N LYS A 109 8.09 26.57 13.25
CA LYS A 109 7.80 25.43 12.37
C LYS A 109 6.35 24.97 12.49
N ASN A 110 5.81 25.01 13.70
CA ASN A 110 4.44 24.60 14.04
C ASN A 110 4.04 23.22 13.47
N THR A 111 4.96 22.25 13.49
CA THR A 111 4.71 20.88 13.07
C THR A 111 4.75 19.95 14.27
N ARG A 112 4.05 18.81 14.17
CA ARG A 112 4.07 17.76 15.20
C ARG A 112 5.49 17.34 15.57
N GLY A 113 6.31 17.04 14.56
CA GLY A 113 7.70 16.60 14.75
C GLY A 113 8.57 17.65 15.45
N ALA A 114 8.37 18.95 15.19
CA ALA A 114 9.14 19.99 15.86
C ALA A 114 8.85 20.03 17.38
N TYR A 115 7.58 19.93 17.77
CA TYR A 115 7.19 19.87 19.18
C TYR A 115 7.61 18.56 19.86
N GLU A 116 7.56 17.42 19.17
CA GLU A 116 8.03 16.12 19.69
C GLU A 116 9.55 16.14 19.97
N VAL A 117 10.33 16.68 19.04
CA VAL A 117 11.78 16.87 19.21
C VAL A 117 12.08 17.77 20.42
N PHE A 118 11.33 18.86 20.61
CA PHE A 118 11.48 19.73 21.78
C PHE A 118 11.25 18.98 23.09
N ILE A 119 10.17 18.20 23.20
CA ILE A 119 9.84 17.41 24.40
C ILE A 119 10.96 16.39 24.72
N ILE A 120 11.56 15.78 23.71
CA ILE A 120 12.67 14.82 23.88
C ILE A 120 13.93 15.51 24.43
N HIS A 121 14.28 16.68 23.91
CA HIS A 121 15.51 17.39 24.29
C HIS A 121 15.37 18.14 25.63
N PHE A 122 14.16 18.57 25.99
CA PHE A 122 13.89 19.33 27.21
C PHE A 122 12.77 18.68 28.05
N PRO A 123 12.96 17.45 28.59
CA PRO A 123 11.92 16.65 29.23
C PRO A 123 11.40 17.20 30.57
N HIS A 124 12.01 18.26 31.09
CA HIS A 124 11.59 18.96 32.31
C HIS A 124 11.18 20.42 32.04
N SER A 125 11.01 20.81 30.77
CA SER A 125 10.60 22.16 30.39
C SER A 125 9.18 22.49 30.86
N LEU A 126 8.97 23.74 31.26
CA LEU A 126 7.64 24.29 31.54
C LEU A 126 6.77 24.41 30.28
N HIS A 127 7.36 24.31 29.08
CA HIS A 127 6.66 24.37 27.80
C HIS A 127 6.08 23.01 27.35
N ILE A 128 6.38 21.90 28.06
CA ILE A 128 5.86 20.57 27.67
C ILE A 128 4.33 20.52 27.59
N PRO A 129 3.54 21.07 28.53
CA PRO A 129 2.09 21.06 28.43
C PRO A 129 1.60 21.79 27.17
N GLU A 130 2.15 22.97 26.87
CA GLU A 130 1.83 23.74 25.67
C GLU A 130 2.23 22.99 24.39
N ALA A 131 3.43 22.38 24.37
CA ALA A 131 3.89 21.56 23.26
C ALA A 131 2.93 20.38 22.97
N LYS A 132 2.47 19.69 24.02
CA LYS A 132 1.49 18.60 23.91
C LYS A 132 0.13 19.10 23.42
N GLU A 133 -0.34 20.25 23.92
CA GLU A 133 -1.56 20.88 23.43
C GLU A 133 -1.46 21.24 21.95
N LYS A 134 -0.33 21.80 21.50
CA LYS A 134 -0.08 22.08 20.08
C LYS A 134 -0.07 20.81 19.23
N ILE A 135 0.55 19.74 19.71
CA ILE A 135 0.52 18.43 19.05
C ILE A 135 -0.92 17.94 18.88
N GLU A 136 -1.74 18.00 19.93
CA GLU A 136 -3.13 17.56 19.86
C GLU A 136 -4.00 18.49 19.01
N ALA A 137 -3.79 19.81 19.07
CA ALA A 137 -4.47 20.77 18.21
C ALA A 137 -4.14 20.54 16.74
N LEU A 138 -2.88 20.24 16.40
CA LEU A 138 -2.46 19.89 15.04
C LEU A 138 -2.99 18.52 14.60
N LYS A 139 -3.15 17.56 15.51
CA LYS A 139 -3.84 16.29 15.23
C LYS A 139 -5.34 16.47 15.03
N ASN A 140 -5.97 17.44 15.68
CA ASN A 140 -7.39 17.73 15.53
C ASN A 140 -7.68 18.67 14.36
N ALA A 141 -6.73 19.54 14.02
CA ALA A 141 -6.77 20.36 12.81
C ALA A 141 -6.89 19.44 11.58
N GLY A 142 -7.88 19.72 10.73
CA GLY A 142 -8.18 18.91 9.55
C GLY A 142 -8.66 17.48 9.85
N LYS A 143 -8.95 17.10 11.11
CA LYS A 143 -9.44 15.75 11.42
C LYS A 143 -10.78 15.46 10.74
N GLN A 144 -11.72 16.39 10.78
CA GLN A 144 -13.02 16.24 10.12
C GLN A 144 -12.88 16.11 8.61
N GLU A 145 -11.99 16.91 8.01
CA GLU A 145 -11.71 16.84 6.58
C GLU A 145 -11.06 15.50 6.18
N ARG A 146 -10.07 15.03 6.96
CA ARG A 146 -9.46 13.71 6.79
C ARG A 146 -10.49 12.61 6.90
N GLU A 147 -11.30 12.60 7.96
CA GLU A 147 -12.37 11.61 8.15
C GLU A 147 -13.35 11.61 6.99
N GLU A 148 -13.70 12.79 6.46
CA GLU A 148 -14.57 12.92 5.29
C GLU A 148 -13.91 12.37 4.01
N TRP A 149 -12.61 12.61 3.81
CA TRP A 149 -11.88 11.99 2.70
C TRP A 149 -11.79 10.48 2.82
N MET A 150 -11.48 9.95 4.00
CA MET A 150 -11.43 8.50 4.23
C MET A 150 -12.80 7.85 4.00
N ARG A 151 -13.88 8.52 4.40
CA ARG A 151 -15.26 8.07 4.14
C ARG A 151 -15.54 8.02 2.63
N LYS A 152 -15.23 9.08 1.89
CA LYS A 152 -15.42 9.14 0.43
C LYS A 152 -14.64 8.04 -0.30
N LEU A 153 -13.37 7.85 0.05
CA LEU A 153 -12.51 6.80 -0.52
C LEU A 153 -13.05 5.40 -0.23
N LYS A 154 -13.66 5.19 0.94
CA LYS A 154 -14.24 3.89 1.31
C LYS A 154 -15.56 3.60 0.60
N GLU A 155 -16.41 4.61 0.43
CA GLU A 155 -17.73 4.45 -0.16
C GLU A 155 -17.67 4.34 -1.69
N ASN A 156 -16.82 5.15 -2.35
CA ASN A 156 -16.76 5.20 -3.81
C ASN A 156 -15.31 5.09 -4.31
N PRO A 157 -14.56 4.02 -3.99
CA PRO A 157 -13.14 3.91 -4.32
C PRO A 157 -12.85 4.02 -5.83
N GLU A 158 -13.80 3.63 -6.69
CA GLU A 158 -13.66 3.67 -8.15
C GLU A 158 -13.68 5.11 -8.72
N ASP A 159 -14.17 6.10 -7.98
CA ASP A 159 -14.22 7.51 -8.40
C ASP A 159 -12.86 8.20 -8.27
N PHE A 160 -11.91 7.57 -7.57
CA PHE A 160 -10.62 8.16 -7.22
C PHE A 160 -9.49 7.44 -7.95
N THR A 161 -8.89 8.14 -8.92
CA THR A 161 -7.66 7.65 -9.56
C THR A 161 -6.48 7.72 -8.59
N GLU A 162 -5.50 6.84 -8.76
CA GLU A 162 -4.23 6.86 -8.01
C GLU A 162 -3.56 8.23 -8.05
N LYS A 163 -3.55 8.87 -9.23
CA LYS A 163 -3.04 10.23 -9.43
C LYS A 163 -3.80 11.23 -8.57
N TYR A 164 -5.13 11.18 -8.55
CA TYR A 164 -5.93 12.12 -7.76
C TYR A 164 -5.72 11.93 -6.25
N ILE A 165 -5.57 10.68 -5.79
CA ILE A 165 -5.25 10.39 -4.39
C ILE A 165 -3.86 10.94 -4.03
N LYS A 166 -2.88 10.81 -4.94
CA LYS A 166 -1.55 11.41 -4.78
C LYS A 166 -1.64 12.94 -4.69
N ASP A 167 -2.41 13.57 -5.57
CA ASP A 167 -2.61 15.03 -5.56
C ASP A 167 -3.24 15.51 -4.23
N LEU A 168 -4.16 14.74 -3.63
CA LEU A 168 -4.76 15.04 -2.32
C LEU A 168 -3.73 14.94 -1.18
N ILE A 169 -2.84 13.96 -1.25
CA ILE A 169 -1.74 13.80 -0.28
C ILE A 169 -0.73 14.93 -0.42
N ASP A 170 -0.37 15.29 -1.64
CA ASP A 170 0.57 16.39 -1.93
C ASP A 170 -0.01 17.77 -1.51
N GLN A 171 -1.33 17.88 -1.40
CA GLN A 171 -2.06 19.04 -0.87
C GLN A 171 -2.31 18.99 0.65
N ASP A 172 -1.70 18.04 1.36
CA ASP A 172 -1.82 17.84 2.81
C ASP A 172 -3.27 17.59 3.31
N HIS A 173 -4.19 17.15 2.44
CA HIS A 173 -5.55 16.78 2.87
C HIS A 173 -5.55 15.54 3.78
N PHE A 174 -4.62 14.61 3.55
CA PHE A 174 -4.32 13.44 4.38
C PHE A 174 -2.95 12.86 3.98
N SER A 175 -2.39 11.97 4.80
CA SER A 175 -1.13 11.29 4.54
C SER A 175 -1.33 9.88 3.98
N LYS A 176 -0.26 9.29 3.42
CA LYS A 176 -0.23 7.86 3.07
C LYS A 176 -0.55 6.95 4.26
N GLN A 177 -0.14 7.36 5.47
CA GLN A 177 -0.40 6.58 6.69
C GLN A 177 -1.88 6.59 7.06
N ASP A 178 -2.62 7.66 6.78
CA ASP A 178 -4.07 7.69 7.03
C ASP A 178 -4.79 6.63 6.17
N LEU A 179 -4.34 6.35 4.94
CA LEU A 179 -4.90 5.24 4.14
C LEU A 179 -4.75 3.88 4.82
N VAL A 180 -3.65 3.68 5.55
CA VAL A 180 -3.38 2.45 6.32
C VAL A 180 -4.22 2.41 7.58
N ASP A 181 -4.20 3.48 8.36
CA ASP A 181 -4.87 3.56 9.66
C ASP A 181 -6.40 3.40 9.53
N TYR A 182 -6.98 3.83 8.41
CA TYR A 182 -8.40 3.67 8.10
C TYR A 182 -8.73 2.37 7.36
N GLY A 183 -7.74 1.50 7.13
CA GLY A 183 -7.92 0.18 6.51
C GLY A 183 -8.25 0.21 5.03
N LEU A 184 -7.95 1.30 4.32
CA LEU A 184 -8.15 1.42 2.88
C LEU A 184 -7.06 0.68 2.08
N LEU A 185 -5.83 0.64 2.61
CA LEU A 185 -4.67 -0.03 2.02
C LEU A 185 -3.77 -0.63 3.12
N PRO A 186 -3.28 -1.88 2.99
CA PRO A 186 -2.25 -2.38 3.88
C PRO A 186 -0.93 -1.61 3.70
N ALA A 187 -0.15 -1.44 4.79
CA ALA A 187 1.14 -0.73 4.72
C ALA A 187 2.09 -1.33 3.67
N ALA A 188 2.15 -2.66 3.58
CA ALA A 188 2.98 -3.39 2.61
C ALA A 188 2.58 -3.15 1.14
N LYS A 189 1.38 -2.61 0.89
CA LYS A 189 0.83 -2.38 -0.45
C LYS A 189 0.90 -0.91 -0.88
N LEU A 190 1.38 -0.01 -0.02
CA LEU A 190 1.51 1.41 -0.35
C LEU A 190 2.45 1.64 -1.54
N ASP A 191 3.61 0.97 -1.56
CA ASP A 191 4.56 1.14 -2.65
C ASP A 191 3.97 0.66 -3.98
N LEU A 192 3.34 -0.52 -3.98
CA LEU A 192 2.66 -1.06 -5.14
C LEU A 192 1.56 -0.12 -5.68
N PHE A 193 0.77 0.48 -4.80
CA PHE A 193 -0.29 1.42 -5.19
C PHE A 193 0.25 2.71 -5.82
N PHE A 194 1.32 3.28 -5.27
CA PHE A 194 1.88 4.55 -5.77
C PHE A 194 2.92 4.40 -6.87
N ASN A 195 3.53 3.23 -6.96
CA ASN A 195 4.59 2.88 -7.90
C ASN A 195 4.27 1.49 -8.51
N PRO A 196 3.16 1.34 -9.24
CA PRO A 196 2.81 0.06 -9.82
C PRO A 196 3.90 -0.38 -10.81
N PRO A 197 4.18 -1.70 -10.90
CA PRO A 197 5.13 -2.22 -11.86
C PRO A 197 4.69 -1.86 -13.29
N PRO A 198 5.64 -1.60 -14.20
CA PRO A 198 5.30 -1.34 -15.59
C PRO A 198 4.62 -2.58 -16.18
N MET A 199 3.48 -2.37 -16.83
CA MET A 199 2.78 -3.37 -17.63
C MET A 199 2.69 -2.84 -19.06
N PRO A 200 2.74 -3.70 -20.07
CA PRO A 200 2.66 -3.24 -21.46
C PRO A 200 1.28 -2.64 -21.74
N ASP A 201 1.28 -1.50 -22.43
CA ASP A 201 0.06 -0.76 -22.78
C ASP A 201 -0.79 -1.49 -23.83
N SER A 202 -0.16 -2.39 -24.60
CA SER A 202 -0.78 -3.09 -25.72
C SER A 202 -0.10 -4.44 -25.97
N TYR A 203 -0.87 -5.38 -26.52
CA TYR A 203 -0.44 -6.72 -26.92
C TYR A 203 -0.72 -6.90 -28.40
N ASP A 204 0.25 -7.41 -29.17
CA ASP A 204 -0.01 -7.74 -30.56
C ASP A 204 -0.65 -9.13 -30.66
N TRP A 205 -1.86 -9.16 -31.21
CA TRP A 205 -2.67 -10.37 -31.42
C TRP A 205 -2.90 -10.71 -32.89
N SER A 206 -2.20 -10.03 -33.82
CA SER A 206 -2.27 -10.33 -35.25
C SER A 206 -1.77 -11.75 -35.57
N ASP A 207 -2.15 -12.34 -36.70
CA ASP A 207 -1.54 -13.58 -37.22
C ASP A 207 -1.55 -14.77 -36.25
N LEU A 208 -2.65 -15.00 -35.54
CA LEU A 208 -2.76 -16.13 -34.61
C LEU A 208 -2.80 -17.48 -35.35
N ALA A 209 -2.11 -18.49 -34.82
CA ALA A 209 -2.18 -19.83 -35.36
C ALA A 209 -3.56 -20.47 -35.10
N PRO A 210 -4.09 -21.33 -36.00
CA PRO A 210 -5.33 -22.07 -35.74
C PRO A 210 -5.26 -22.90 -34.45
N LEU A 211 -6.42 -23.12 -33.81
CA LEU A 211 -6.49 -23.92 -32.58
C LEU A 211 -5.90 -25.32 -32.77
N PRO A 212 -5.03 -25.79 -31.86
CA PRO A 212 -4.47 -27.14 -31.91
C PRO A 212 -5.55 -28.22 -31.88
N LYS A 213 -5.44 -29.22 -32.75
CA LYS A 213 -6.39 -30.34 -32.81
C LYS A 213 -6.21 -31.29 -31.63
N GLY A 214 -7.31 -31.89 -31.17
CA GLY A 214 -7.28 -32.95 -30.15
C GLY A 214 -7.20 -32.44 -28.72
N LYS A 215 -7.29 -31.13 -28.52
CA LYS A 215 -7.44 -30.49 -27.21
C LYS A 215 -8.91 -30.28 -26.85
N THR A 216 -9.18 -29.94 -25.59
CA THR A 216 -10.47 -29.36 -25.19
C THR A 216 -10.36 -27.84 -25.22
N ASP A 217 -11.25 -27.19 -25.98
CA ASP A 217 -11.33 -25.74 -26.06
C ASP A 217 -12.20 -25.20 -24.91
N VAL A 218 -11.66 -24.31 -24.10
CA VAL A 218 -12.32 -23.71 -22.94
C VAL A 218 -12.65 -22.24 -23.24
N TYR A 219 -13.92 -21.90 -23.37
CA TYR A 219 -14.38 -20.56 -23.74
C TYR A 219 -14.84 -19.76 -22.52
N LEU A 220 -14.40 -18.51 -22.43
CA LEU A 220 -14.90 -17.54 -21.45
C LEU A 220 -15.73 -16.46 -22.15
N PHE A 221 -17.05 -16.51 -21.96
CA PHE A 221 -17.98 -15.48 -22.48
C PHE A 221 -18.48 -14.58 -21.36
N GLY A 222 -18.36 -13.26 -21.54
CA GLY A 222 -18.89 -12.29 -20.59
C GLY A 222 -18.66 -10.87 -21.08
N VAL A 223 -19.41 -9.92 -20.53
CA VAL A 223 -19.29 -8.50 -20.90
C VAL A 223 -17.92 -7.92 -20.53
N ALA A 224 -17.57 -6.74 -21.07
CA ALA A 224 -16.34 -6.06 -20.71
C ALA A 224 -16.30 -5.83 -19.19
N THR A 225 -15.11 -5.90 -18.58
CA THR A 225 -14.90 -5.71 -17.13
C THR A 225 -15.51 -6.75 -16.19
N SER A 226 -16.08 -7.84 -16.74
CA SER A 226 -16.70 -8.93 -15.97
C SER A 226 -15.72 -9.86 -15.22
N GLY A 227 -14.43 -9.52 -15.12
CA GLY A 227 -13.44 -10.32 -14.39
C GLY A 227 -12.85 -11.54 -15.11
N LYS A 228 -13.00 -11.68 -16.43
CA LYS A 228 -12.42 -12.81 -17.21
C LYS A 228 -10.89 -12.91 -17.06
N SER A 229 -10.17 -11.84 -17.36
CA SER A 229 -8.70 -11.82 -17.30
C SER A 229 -8.21 -12.03 -15.87
N SER A 230 -8.89 -11.43 -14.88
CA SER A 230 -8.61 -11.67 -13.45
C SER A 230 -8.81 -13.14 -13.06
N MET A 231 -9.83 -13.80 -13.60
CA MET A 231 -10.07 -15.21 -13.37
C MET A 231 -8.99 -16.09 -13.99
N LEU A 232 -8.56 -15.77 -15.22
CA LEU A 232 -7.44 -16.46 -15.87
C LEU A 232 -6.13 -16.24 -15.11
N ALA A 233 -5.87 -15.03 -14.63
CA ALA A 233 -4.70 -14.72 -13.82
C ALA A 233 -4.65 -15.60 -12.57
N GLY A 234 -5.75 -15.69 -11.81
CA GLY A 234 -5.83 -16.57 -10.64
C GLY A 234 -5.68 -18.05 -11.00
N LEU A 235 -6.33 -18.50 -12.08
CA LEU A 235 -6.23 -19.88 -12.58
C LEU A 235 -4.77 -20.26 -12.91
N PHE A 236 -4.08 -19.46 -13.73
CA PHE A 236 -2.73 -19.78 -14.17
C PHE A 236 -1.71 -19.62 -13.05
N TYR A 237 -1.81 -18.55 -12.25
CA TYR A 237 -0.93 -18.37 -11.08
C TYR A 237 -1.04 -19.57 -10.15
N ARG A 238 -2.26 -20.02 -9.84
CA ARG A 238 -2.47 -21.15 -8.95
C ARG A 238 -2.00 -22.47 -9.56
N ALA A 239 -2.25 -22.69 -10.85
CA ALA A 239 -1.79 -23.90 -11.54
C ALA A 239 -0.25 -23.98 -11.61
N ASP A 240 0.42 -22.83 -11.78
CA ASP A 240 1.88 -22.71 -11.75
C ASP A 240 2.44 -22.96 -10.34
N GLU A 241 1.86 -22.33 -9.32
CA GLU A 241 2.22 -22.52 -7.90
C GLU A 241 2.11 -24.01 -7.47
N LEU A 242 1.09 -24.71 -7.95
CA LEU A 242 0.89 -26.14 -7.70
C LEU A 242 1.78 -27.06 -8.55
N GLY A 243 2.51 -26.53 -9.54
CA GLY A 243 3.32 -27.31 -10.47
C GLY A 243 2.51 -28.22 -11.39
N ILE A 244 1.25 -27.87 -11.66
CA ILE A 244 0.33 -28.65 -12.51
C ILE A 244 0.11 -28.03 -13.89
N LEU A 245 0.72 -26.87 -14.17
CA LEU A 245 0.66 -26.20 -15.45
C LEU A 245 1.78 -26.72 -16.37
N SER A 246 1.42 -27.15 -17.57
CA SER A 246 2.38 -27.51 -18.62
C SER A 246 2.16 -26.64 -19.85
N ASP A 247 3.22 -25.98 -20.31
CA ASP A 247 3.17 -25.14 -21.51
C ASP A 247 3.21 -25.94 -22.81
N ASP A 248 2.58 -25.36 -23.83
CA ASP A 248 2.63 -25.83 -25.20
C ASP A 248 2.99 -24.65 -26.13
N ILE A 249 4.05 -24.81 -26.93
CA ILE A 249 4.62 -23.79 -27.84
C ILE A 249 3.76 -23.63 -29.11
N ALA A 250 2.48 -24.03 -29.08
CA ALA A 250 1.57 -23.88 -30.21
C ALA A 250 1.14 -22.42 -30.44
N ASN A 251 1.24 -21.57 -29.41
CA ASN A 251 0.94 -20.14 -29.51
C ASN A 251 1.83 -19.31 -28.57
N ASP A 252 2.98 -18.86 -29.06
CA ASP A 252 3.96 -18.07 -28.30
C ASP A 252 3.34 -16.78 -27.70
N ARG A 253 2.43 -16.13 -28.42
CA ARG A 253 1.73 -14.92 -27.94
C ARG A 253 0.81 -15.25 -26.75
N GLY A 254 0.11 -16.38 -26.84
CA GLY A 254 -0.71 -16.91 -25.75
C GLY A 254 0.13 -17.23 -24.51
N THR A 255 1.29 -17.85 -24.70
CA THR A 255 2.23 -18.15 -23.60
C THR A 255 2.73 -16.87 -22.95
N HIS A 256 3.15 -15.86 -23.73
CA HIS A 256 3.60 -14.59 -23.18
C HIS A 256 2.50 -13.86 -22.38
N TYR A 257 1.27 -13.85 -22.91
CA TYR A 257 0.12 -13.28 -22.20
C TYR A 257 -0.17 -14.02 -20.88
N LYS A 258 -0.09 -15.35 -20.88
CA LYS A 258 -0.22 -16.19 -19.68
C LYS A 258 0.85 -15.86 -18.63
N ASP A 259 2.09 -15.66 -19.04
CA ASP A 259 3.19 -15.30 -18.12
C ASP A 259 2.92 -13.94 -17.44
N LEU A 260 2.43 -12.96 -18.20
CA LEU A 260 2.09 -11.64 -17.65
C LEU A 260 0.85 -11.68 -16.74
N LEU A 261 -0.10 -12.57 -17.01
CA LEU A 261 -1.21 -12.84 -16.10
C LEU A 261 -0.71 -13.39 -14.76
N ILE A 262 0.22 -14.36 -14.77
CA ILE A 262 0.86 -14.90 -13.56
C ILE A 262 1.61 -13.80 -12.81
N GLU A 263 2.44 -13.03 -13.51
CA GLU A 263 3.23 -11.93 -12.95
C GLU A 263 2.35 -10.85 -12.30
N SER A 264 1.15 -10.60 -12.83
CA SER A 264 0.21 -9.65 -12.22
C SER A 264 -0.25 -10.09 -10.82
N VAL A 265 -0.45 -11.39 -10.61
CA VAL A 265 -0.82 -11.96 -9.32
C VAL A 265 0.35 -11.96 -8.35
N GLU A 266 1.53 -12.37 -8.79
CA GLU A 266 2.77 -12.30 -8.00
C GLU A 266 3.03 -10.89 -7.46
N LYS A 267 2.81 -9.89 -8.32
CA LYS A 267 2.99 -8.48 -7.97
C LYS A 267 1.75 -7.86 -7.30
N GLY A 268 0.66 -8.59 -7.10
CA GLY A 268 -0.52 -8.18 -6.34
C GLY A 268 -1.36 -7.05 -6.97
N HIS A 269 -1.35 -6.90 -8.29
CA HIS A 269 -2.14 -5.90 -9.01
C HIS A 269 -3.00 -6.56 -10.10
N VAL A 270 -4.08 -5.89 -10.50
CA VAL A 270 -4.99 -6.45 -11.52
C VAL A 270 -4.38 -6.25 -12.89
N PHE A 271 -4.45 -7.30 -13.70
CA PHE A 271 -4.06 -7.23 -15.09
C PHE A 271 -4.83 -6.11 -15.85
N PRO A 272 -4.17 -5.28 -16.67
CA PRO A 272 -4.82 -4.21 -17.42
C PRO A 272 -5.98 -4.70 -18.29
N ARG A 273 -6.86 -3.78 -18.70
CA ARG A 273 -7.97 -4.14 -19.60
C ARG A 273 -7.43 -4.76 -20.90
N THR A 274 -7.99 -5.90 -21.28
CA THR A 274 -7.72 -6.55 -22.57
C THR A 274 -8.00 -5.57 -23.72
N GLN A 275 -7.22 -5.68 -24.79
CA GLN A 275 -7.46 -4.90 -26.00
C GLN A 275 -8.86 -5.12 -26.56
N VAL A 276 -9.41 -4.03 -27.09
CA VAL A 276 -10.68 -3.98 -27.79
C VAL A 276 -10.62 -4.87 -29.04
N ASP A 277 -11.72 -5.58 -29.32
CA ASP A 277 -11.93 -6.33 -30.58
C ASP A 277 -10.94 -7.46 -30.92
N THR A 278 -10.30 -8.10 -29.93
CA THR A 278 -9.43 -9.27 -30.14
C THR A 278 -10.00 -10.57 -29.55
N VAL A 279 -9.66 -11.70 -30.18
CA VAL A 279 -9.91 -13.07 -29.71
C VAL A 279 -8.58 -13.78 -29.61
N ASN A 280 -8.24 -14.24 -28.41
CA ASN A 280 -6.94 -14.82 -28.13
C ASN A 280 -7.11 -16.17 -27.43
N TYR A 281 -6.10 -17.02 -27.56
CA TYR A 281 -6.08 -18.28 -26.82
C TYR A 281 -4.72 -18.60 -26.23
N ILE A 282 -4.74 -19.35 -25.14
CA ILE A 282 -3.57 -19.88 -24.45
C ILE A 282 -3.57 -21.38 -24.66
N SER A 283 -2.48 -21.92 -25.20
CA SER A 283 -2.30 -23.36 -25.39
C SER A 283 -1.52 -23.92 -24.21
N CYS A 284 -2.11 -24.86 -23.47
CA CYS A 284 -1.45 -25.47 -22.31
C CYS A 284 -2.00 -26.88 -22.03
N ALA A 285 -1.55 -27.47 -20.93
CA ALA A 285 -2.20 -28.61 -20.30
C ALA A 285 -2.23 -28.43 -18.78
N LEU A 286 -3.25 -28.99 -18.14
CA LEU A 286 -3.30 -29.16 -16.69
C LEU A 286 -3.05 -30.62 -16.31
N ILE A 287 -2.19 -30.84 -15.32
CA ILE A 287 -1.83 -32.16 -14.82
C ILE A 287 -2.67 -32.49 -13.59
N ASP A 288 -3.51 -33.51 -13.72
CA ASP A 288 -4.19 -34.12 -12.58
C ASP A 288 -3.24 -35.15 -11.96
N LEU A 289 -2.55 -34.72 -10.90
CA LEU A 289 -1.59 -35.54 -10.16
C LEU A 289 -2.25 -36.71 -9.45
N GLU A 290 -3.51 -36.56 -9.01
CA GLU A 290 -4.24 -37.60 -8.27
C GLU A 290 -4.57 -38.79 -9.17
N ASN A 291 -5.03 -38.52 -10.39
CA ASN A 291 -5.43 -39.55 -11.34
C ASN A 291 -4.32 -39.89 -12.36
N ASN A 292 -3.19 -39.19 -12.32
CA ASN A 292 -2.09 -39.28 -13.28
C ASN A 292 -2.58 -39.06 -14.73
N ARG A 293 -3.34 -37.97 -14.92
CA ARG A 293 -3.97 -37.60 -16.18
C ARG A 293 -3.48 -36.24 -16.62
N GLU A 294 -3.40 -36.07 -17.93
CA GLU A 294 -3.06 -34.80 -18.57
C GLU A 294 -4.28 -34.30 -19.33
N HIS A 295 -4.64 -33.04 -19.09
CA HIS A 295 -5.78 -32.38 -19.71
C HIS A 295 -5.25 -31.33 -20.69
N PRO A 296 -5.14 -31.64 -21.99
CA PRO A 296 -4.64 -30.70 -22.98
C PRO A 296 -5.72 -29.68 -23.36
N LEU A 297 -5.42 -28.39 -23.19
CA LEU A 297 -6.37 -27.29 -23.30
C LEU A 297 -5.97 -26.23 -24.33
N SER A 298 -6.98 -25.65 -24.94
CA SER A 298 -6.91 -24.32 -25.56
C SER A 298 -7.85 -23.42 -24.78
N ILE A 299 -7.35 -22.47 -24.00
CA ILE A 299 -8.18 -21.54 -23.22
C ILE A 299 -8.38 -20.27 -24.03
N ILE A 300 -9.61 -19.98 -24.42
CA ILE A 300 -9.98 -18.86 -25.29
C ILE A 300 -10.59 -17.74 -24.44
N GLU A 301 -9.95 -16.57 -24.48
CA GLU A 301 -10.48 -15.34 -23.93
C GLU A 301 -10.93 -14.42 -25.07
N MET A 302 -12.21 -14.04 -25.07
CA MET A 302 -12.76 -13.08 -26.02
C MET A 302 -12.94 -11.74 -25.31
N SER A 303 -12.54 -10.64 -25.96
CA SER A 303 -12.76 -9.31 -25.38
C SER A 303 -14.26 -9.07 -25.16
N GLY A 304 -14.62 -8.43 -24.05
CA GLY A 304 -16.03 -8.17 -23.74
C GLY A 304 -16.68 -7.13 -24.67
N GLU A 305 -15.86 -6.34 -25.35
CA GLU A 305 -16.29 -5.38 -26.37
C GLU A 305 -16.62 -6.09 -27.67
N PHE A 306 -15.77 -7.03 -28.11
CA PHE A 306 -16.05 -7.91 -29.24
C PHE A 306 -17.39 -8.64 -29.06
N PHE A 307 -17.61 -9.19 -27.86
CA PHE A 307 -18.87 -9.82 -27.48
C PHE A 307 -20.08 -8.86 -27.57
N THR A 308 -19.87 -7.60 -27.16
CA THR A 308 -20.90 -6.56 -27.21
C THR A 308 -21.21 -6.14 -28.65
N ASN A 309 -20.19 -6.02 -29.49
CA ASN A 309 -20.30 -5.66 -30.90
C ASN A 309 -21.06 -6.74 -31.67
N ALA A 310 -20.71 -8.00 -31.49
CA ALA A 310 -21.44 -9.12 -32.11
C ALA A 310 -22.94 -9.16 -31.74
N TYR A 311 -23.28 -8.82 -30.48
CA TYR A 311 -24.67 -8.69 -30.05
C TYR A 311 -25.40 -7.52 -30.73
N ASN A 312 -24.76 -6.35 -30.80
CA ASN A 312 -25.34 -5.14 -31.39
C ASN A 312 -25.55 -5.29 -32.90
N GLU A 313 -24.59 -5.90 -33.59
CA GLU A 313 -24.63 -6.14 -35.03
C GLU A 313 -25.55 -7.32 -35.40
N LYS A 314 -25.88 -8.20 -34.45
CA LYS A 314 -26.67 -9.43 -34.68
C LYS A 314 -26.08 -10.34 -35.78
N HIS A 315 -24.79 -10.22 -36.07
CA HIS A 315 -24.12 -10.96 -37.14
C HIS A 315 -23.22 -12.09 -36.59
N LEU A 316 -23.28 -13.24 -37.26
CA LEU A 316 -22.59 -14.51 -36.91
C LEU A 316 -21.11 -14.53 -37.29
N GLU A 317 -20.74 -13.78 -38.31
CA GLU A 317 -19.41 -13.83 -38.93
C GLU A 317 -18.34 -13.19 -38.04
N SER A 318 -18.74 -12.19 -37.23
CA SER A 318 -17.83 -11.54 -36.28
C SER A 318 -17.28 -12.55 -35.28
N LEU A 319 -18.12 -13.36 -34.61
CA LEU A 319 -17.67 -14.36 -33.60
C LEU A 319 -16.92 -15.56 -34.18
N ASN A 320 -17.13 -15.90 -35.47
CA ASN A 320 -16.64 -17.12 -36.08
C ASN A 320 -15.34 -16.96 -36.90
N ASN A 321 -14.97 -15.73 -37.29
CA ASN A 321 -13.93 -15.50 -38.28
C ASN A 321 -13.11 -14.23 -38.00
N VAL A 322 -12.65 -14.05 -36.76
CA VAL A 322 -11.58 -13.07 -36.49
C VAL A 322 -10.36 -13.51 -37.30
N GLU A 323 -9.98 -12.69 -38.28
CA GLU A 323 -8.89 -12.97 -39.23
C GLU A 323 -9.04 -14.28 -40.04
N GLY A 324 -10.26 -14.82 -40.19
CA GLY A 324 -10.51 -16.05 -40.97
C GLY A 324 -10.21 -17.36 -40.25
N ILE A 325 -10.02 -17.33 -38.92
CA ILE A 325 -9.77 -18.52 -38.10
C ILE A 325 -11.09 -19.03 -37.50
N PRO A 326 -11.50 -20.29 -37.77
CA PRO A 326 -12.76 -20.84 -37.28
C PRO A 326 -12.64 -21.29 -35.80
N TYR A 327 -12.53 -20.33 -34.88
CA TYR A 327 -12.37 -20.62 -33.45
C TYR A 327 -13.52 -21.49 -32.94
N LEU A 328 -14.78 -21.15 -33.22
CA LEU A 328 -15.92 -21.96 -32.79
C LEU A 328 -16.18 -23.17 -33.72
N GLN A 329 -15.99 -23.01 -35.04
CA GLN A 329 -16.31 -24.02 -36.05
C GLN A 329 -15.20 -25.05 -36.27
N ASN A 330 -14.82 -25.75 -35.20
CA ASN A 330 -13.81 -26.80 -35.24
C ASN A 330 -14.34 -28.13 -34.65
N SER A 331 -13.53 -29.21 -34.70
CA SER A 331 -13.90 -30.56 -34.21
C SER A 331 -13.54 -30.86 -32.76
N ASN A 332 -12.82 -29.97 -32.08
CA ASN A 332 -12.44 -30.13 -30.69
C ASN A 332 -13.68 -30.13 -29.77
N ARG A 333 -13.52 -30.79 -28.62
CA ARG A 333 -14.49 -30.76 -27.54
C ARG A 333 -14.49 -29.39 -26.88
N LYS A 334 -15.64 -28.94 -26.39
CA LYS A 334 -15.84 -27.58 -25.88
C LYS A 334 -16.25 -27.60 -24.41
N VAL A 335 -15.72 -26.68 -23.62
CA VAL A 335 -16.21 -26.30 -22.29
C VAL A 335 -16.52 -24.81 -22.32
N ILE A 336 -17.69 -24.42 -21.81
CA ILE A 336 -18.16 -23.03 -21.88
C ILE A 336 -18.36 -22.48 -20.48
N TYR A 337 -17.71 -21.36 -20.18
CA TYR A 337 -17.91 -20.56 -18.98
C TYR A 337 -18.61 -19.24 -19.32
N LEU A 338 -19.79 -19.03 -18.76
CA LEU A 338 -20.53 -17.78 -18.85
C LEU A 338 -20.24 -16.94 -17.60
N VAL A 339 -19.56 -15.82 -17.79
CA VAL A 339 -19.07 -14.96 -16.72
C VAL A 339 -20.04 -13.80 -16.49
N ILE A 340 -20.54 -13.70 -15.26
CA ILE A 340 -21.49 -12.68 -14.79
C ILE A 340 -20.78 -11.78 -13.78
N ASP A 341 -20.88 -10.47 -13.98
CA ASP A 341 -20.40 -9.48 -13.03
C ASP A 341 -21.49 -9.14 -12.00
N TYR A 342 -21.30 -9.54 -10.75
CA TYR A 342 -22.25 -9.26 -9.67
C TYR A 342 -22.40 -7.75 -9.42
N HIS A 343 -21.28 -7.02 -9.30
CA HIS A 343 -21.27 -5.61 -8.93
C HIS A 343 -21.87 -4.71 -10.01
N GLU A 344 -21.48 -4.90 -11.27
CA GLU A 344 -22.03 -4.13 -12.39
C GLU A 344 -23.53 -4.36 -12.55
N TYR A 345 -24.00 -5.59 -12.31
CA TYR A 345 -25.43 -5.90 -12.34
C TYR A 345 -26.19 -5.12 -11.27
N VAL A 346 -25.71 -5.12 -10.03
CA VAL A 346 -26.38 -4.44 -8.92
C VAL A 346 -26.42 -2.93 -9.14
N ASN A 347 -25.34 -2.33 -9.67
CA ASN A 347 -25.12 -0.88 -9.63
C ASN A 347 -25.44 -0.10 -10.92
N SER A 348 -25.37 -0.69 -12.13
CA SER A 348 -25.48 0.17 -13.34
C SER A 348 -26.05 -0.45 -14.61
N LYS A 349 -26.07 -1.79 -14.80
CA LYS A 349 -26.49 -2.39 -16.10
C LYS A 349 -27.20 -3.75 -16.01
N ARG A 350 -28.32 -3.82 -15.28
CA ARG A 350 -29.11 -5.05 -15.08
C ARG A 350 -29.49 -5.79 -16.37
N GLU A 351 -30.06 -5.11 -17.36
CA GLU A 351 -30.70 -5.78 -18.50
C GLU A 351 -29.73 -6.28 -19.59
N GLN A 352 -28.54 -5.67 -19.73
CA GLN A 352 -27.66 -5.95 -20.88
C GLN A 352 -26.88 -7.27 -20.76
N GLN A 353 -26.43 -7.66 -19.55
CA GLN A 353 -25.65 -8.89 -19.37
C GLN A 353 -26.46 -10.14 -19.75
N LYS A 354 -27.67 -10.25 -19.20
CA LYS A 354 -28.61 -11.36 -19.45
C LYS A 354 -28.93 -11.52 -20.93
N ALA A 355 -29.28 -10.42 -21.62
CA ALA A 355 -29.64 -10.46 -23.02
C ALA A 355 -28.47 -10.93 -23.91
N LYS A 356 -27.27 -10.44 -23.65
CA LYS A 356 -26.06 -10.83 -24.40
C LYS A 356 -25.70 -12.30 -24.19
N LEU A 357 -25.75 -12.79 -22.95
CA LEU A 357 -25.47 -14.21 -22.65
C LEU A 357 -26.51 -15.15 -23.28
N ASN A 358 -27.80 -14.79 -23.28
CA ASN A 358 -28.82 -15.57 -23.99
C ASN A 358 -28.58 -15.57 -25.51
N PHE A 359 -28.14 -14.44 -26.07
CA PHE A 359 -27.80 -14.34 -27.48
C PHE A 359 -26.63 -15.27 -27.85
N VAL A 360 -25.57 -15.31 -27.04
CA VAL A 360 -24.41 -16.19 -27.31
C VAL A 360 -24.81 -17.66 -27.31
N LEU A 361 -25.63 -18.10 -26.35
CA LEU A 361 -26.05 -19.51 -26.31
C LEU A 361 -26.88 -19.89 -27.55
N ASN A 362 -27.77 -19.01 -28.01
CA ASN A 362 -28.52 -19.24 -29.23
C ASN A 362 -27.62 -19.27 -30.48
N LEU A 363 -26.56 -18.47 -30.48
CA LEU A 363 -25.57 -18.46 -31.54
C LEU A 363 -24.84 -19.80 -31.62
N LEU A 364 -24.33 -20.28 -30.47
CA LEU A 364 -23.62 -21.54 -30.36
C LEU A 364 -24.51 -22.75 -30.66
N ASP A 365 -25.83 -22.64 -30.41
CA ASP A 365 -26.81 -23.63 -30.85
C ASP A 365 -26.94 -23.63 -32.38
N LYS A 366 -27.05 -22.45 -32.97
CA LYS A 366 -27.26 -22.26 -34.42
C LYS A 366 -26.05 -22.68 -35.25
N ASP A 367 -24.83 -22.44 -34.78
CA ASP A 367 -23.59 -22.82 -35.49
C ASP A 367 -23.16 -24.28 -35.22
N GLY A 368 -23.87 -24.99 -34.35
CA GLY A 368 -23.61 -26.39 -34.01
C GLY A 368 -22.49 -26.60 -32.99
N THR A 369 -21.93 -25.54 -32.39
CA THR A 369 -20.92 -25.62 -31.33
C THR A 369 -21.42 -26.40 -30.14
N LEU A 370 -22.67 -26.19 -29.71
CA LEU A 370 -23.23 -26.88 -28.53
C LEU A 370 -23.29 -28.41 -28.67
N ALA A 371 -23.34 -28.93 -29.89
CA ALA A 371 -23.30 -30.38 -30.12
C ALA A 371 -21.93 -31.00 -29.82
N LYS A 372 -20.87 -30.19 -29.67
CA LYS A 372 -19.51 -30.60 -29.32
C LYS A 372 -19.12 -30.14 -27.91
N THR A 373 -20.08 -29.66 -27.13
CA THR A 373 -19.85 -29.14 -25.78
C THR A 373 -20.08 -30.22 -24.74
N ASP A 374 -19.10 -30.40 -23.86
CA ASP A 374 -19.17 -31.33 -22.73
C ASP A 374 -19.80 -30.68 -21.51
N SER A 375 -19.47 -29.41 -21.27
CA SER A 375 -20.02 -28.67 -20.14
C SER A 375 -20.30 -27.19 -20.39
N ILE A 376 -21.31 -26.69 -19.68
CA ILE A 376 -21.64 -25.26 -19.58
C ILE A 376 -21.71 -24.90 -18.10
N HIS A 377 -20.97 -23.86 -17.72
CA HIS A 377 -20.86 -23.35 -16.36
C HIS A 377 -21.21 -21.86 -16.31
N ILE A 378 -21.64 -21.41 -15.14
CA ILE A 378 -21.77 -19.98 -14.82
C ILE A 378 -20.70 -19.63 -13.79
N ILE A 379 -19.98 -18.53 -14.02
CA ILE A 379 -19.07 -17.94 -13.05
C ILE A 379 -19.64 -16.60 -12.63
N VAL A 380 -19.85 -16.43 -11.34
CA VAL A 380 -20.29 -15.14 -10.76
C VAL A 380 -19.06 -14.49 -10.14
N THR A 381 -18.61 -13.38 -10.72
CA THR A 381 -17.38 -12.69 -10.30
C THR A 381 -17.66 -11.56 -9.30
N LYS A 382 -16.60 -11.09 -8.62
CA LYS A 382 -16.63 -10.01 -7.62
C LYS A 382 -17.50 -10.36 -6.40
N THR A 383 -17.46 -11.62 -6.00
CA THR A 383 -18.24 -12.15 -4.86
C THR A 383 -17.64 -11.74 -3.50
N ASP A 384 -16.47 -11.12 -3.48
CA ASP A 384 -15.91 -10.41 -2.33
C ASP A 384 -16.79 -9.22 -1.90
N LEU A 385 -17.55 -8.63 -2.83
CA LEU A 385 -18.46 -7.51 -2.57
C LEU A 385 -19.83 -7.95 -2.02
N ILE A 386 -20.04 -9.25 -1.83
CA ILE A 386 -21.26 -9.79 -1.19
C ILE A 386 -21.07 -9.73 0.32
N ALA A 387 -21.80 -8.81 0.98
CA ALA A 387 -21.86 -8.69 2.44
C ALA A 387 -22.87 -9.69 3.04
N SER A 388 -22.61 -10.99 2.90
CA SER A 388 -23.40 -12.07 3.49
C SER A 388 -22.50 -13.22 3.94
N ASP A 389 -22.78 -13.79 5.11
CA ASP A 389 -22.11 -14.98 5.62
C ASP A 389 -22.51 -16.23 4.80
N SER A 390 -23.68 -16.21 4.15
CA SER A 390 -24.19 -17.28 3.28
C SER A 390 -24.06 -16.88 1.80
N LYS A 391 -22.82 -16.72 1.32
CA LYS A 391 -22.55 -16.25 -0.06
C LYS A 391 -23.17 -17.13 -1.13
N GLU A 392 -23.15 -18.46 -0.95
CA GLU A 392 -23.71 -19.40 -1.93
C GLU A 392 -25.23 -19.27 -2.09
N GLU A 393 -25.95 -19.12 -0.98
CA GLU A 393 -27.40 -18.92 -0.98
C GLU A 393 -27.74 -17.58 -1.64
N HIS A 394 -27.01 -16.52 -1.29
CA HIS A 394 -27.19 -15.20 -1.91
C HIS A 394 -26.96 -15.24 -3.43
N ILE A 395 -25.95 -15.98 -3.89
CA ILE A 395 -25.69 -16.15 -5.32
C ILE A 395 -26.79 -16.96 -6.00
N ARG A 396 -27.29 -18.02 -5.35
CA ARG A 396 -28.40 -18.81 -5.86
C ARG A 396 -29.65 -17.94 -6.02
N ASP A 397 -29.99 -17.14 -5.03
CA ASP A 397 -31.14 -16.24 -5.06
C ASP A 397 -30.96 -15.13 -6.09
N PHE A 398 -29.76 -14.57 -6.19
CA PHE A 398 -29.39 -13.61 -7.24
C PHE A 398 -29.62 -14.19 -8.63
N LEU A 399 -29.12 -15.40 -8.90
CA LEU A 399 -29.28 -16.06 -10.20
C LEU A 399 -30.74 -16.44 -10.48
N ASN A 400 -31.46 -16.95 -9.49
CA ASN A 400 -32.88 -17.31 -9.63
C ASN A 400 -33.77 -16.08 -9.86
N SER A 401 -33.44 -14.94 -9.26
CA SER A 401 -34.24 -13.72 -9.40
C SER A 401 -33.96 -13.01 -10.73
N ASN A 402 -32.73 -13.09 -11.23
CA ASN A 402 -32.26 -12.21 -12.30
C ASN A 402 -31.91 -12.94 -13.61
N PHE A 403 -31.50 -14.21 -13.52
CA PHE A 403 -30.97 -15.00 -14.64
C PHE A 403 -31.73 -16.32 -14.85
N LEU A 404 -32.94 -16.47 -14.30
CA LEU A 404 -33.74 -17.70 -14.43
C LEU A 404 -33.98 -18.11 -15.89
N SER A 405 -34.17 -17.16 -16.80
CA SER A 405 -34.33 -17.46 -18.23
C SER A 405 -33.07 -18.08 -18.84
N LEU A 406 -31.89 -17.54 -18.50
CA LEU A 406 -30.59 -18.07 -18.91
C LEU A 406 -30.36 -19.48 -18.35
N ILE A 407 -30.62 -19.67 -17.05
CA ILE A 407 -30.50 -20.98 -16.37
C ILE A 407 -31.39 -22.02 -17.07
N ASN A 408 -32.66 -21.68 -17.30
CA ASN A 408 -33.60 -22.57 -17.97
C ASN A 408 -33.19 -22.88 -19.42
N GLN A 409 -32.60 -21.90 -20.13
CA GLN A 409 -32.08 -22.11 -21.46
C GLN A 409 -30.88 -23.08 -21.46
N ILE A 410 -29.93 -22.90 -20.54
CA ILE A 410 -28.79 -23.83 -20.36
C ILE A 410 -29.32 -25.24 -20.07
N LYS A 411 -30.25 -25.41 -19.12
CA LYS A 411 -30.85 -26.74 -18.82
C LYS A 411 -31.49 -27.39 -20.05
N ARG A 412 -32.17 -26.61 -20.90
CA ARG A 412 -32.76 -27.12 -22.15
C ARG A 412 -31.67 -27.60 -23.11
N PHE A 413 -30.61 -26.82 -23.32
CA PHE A 413 -29.50 -27.21 -24.18
C PHE A 413 -28.71 -28.39 -23.60
N ASN A 414 -28.54 -28.46 -22.29
CA ASN A 414 -27.90 -29.59 -21.64
C ASN A 414 -28.62 -30.90 -21.91
N LYS A 415 -29.96 -30.90 -21.79
CA LYS A 415 -30.78 -32.07 -22.14
C LYS A 415 -30.77 -32.38 -23.63
N LYS A 416 -30.80 -31.34 -24.49
CA LYS A 416 -30.80 -31.50 -25.96
C LYS A 416 -29.51 -32.15 -26.48
N TYR A 417 -28.36 -31.75 -25.95
CA TYR A 417 -27.04 -32.14 -26.48
C TYR A 417 -26.25 -33.10 -25.58
N GLY A 418 -26.77 -33.44 -24.40
CA GLY A 418 -26.07 -34.30 -23.45
C GLY A 418 -24.95 -33.61 -22.66
N ILE A 419 -24.99 -32.28 -22.57
CA ILE A 419 -24.01 -31.44 -21.85
C ILE A 419 -24.22 -31.60 -20.33
N ASN A 420 -23.16 -31.45 -19.53
CA ASN A 420 -23.18 -31.61 -18.07
C ASN A 420 -23.75 -32.98 -17.64
N LYS A 421 -23.51 -34.04 -18.42
CA LYS A 421 -24.08 -35.37 -18.17
C LYS A 421 -23.77 -35.91 -16.77
N ASN A 422 -22.57 -35.67 -16.26
CA ASN A 422 -22.14 -36.10 -14.93
C ASN A 422 -22.81 -35.31 -13.78
N GLN A 423 -23.53 -34.24 -14.12
CA GLN A 423 -24.25 -33.37 -13.18
C GLN A 423 -25.76 -33.39 -13.46
N ASP A 424 -26.29 -34.50 -13.99
CA ASP A 424 -27.71 -34.66 -14.35
C ASP A 424 -28.27 -33.52 -15.23
N HIS A 425 -27.44 -33.01 -16.14
CA HIS A 425 -27.78 -31.89 -17.02
C HIS A 425 -28.10 -30.56 -16.30
N GLU A 426 -27.80 -30.46 -15.00
CA GLU A 426 -27.97 -29.25 -14.21
C GLU A 426 -26.90 -28.20 -14.51
N VAL A 427 -27.18 -26.95 -14.14
CA VAL A 427 -26.25 -25.83 -14.32
C VAL A 427 -25.26 -25.81 -13.18
N ILE A 428 -23.97 -25.72 -13.51
CA ILE A 428 -22.88 -25.65 -12.54
C ILE A 428 -22.54 -24.19 -12.33
N VAL A 429 -22.50 -23.73 -11.08
CA VAL A 429 -22.26 -22.33 -10.72
C VAL A 429 -21.02 -22.23 -9.84
N HIS A 430 -20.13 -21.31 -10.19
CA HIS A 430 -18.90 -21.05 -9.45
C HIS A 430 -18.88 -19.60 -8.95
N PRO A 431 -18.92 -19.35 -7.63
CA PRO A 431 -18.56 -18.05 -7.09
C PRO A 431 -17.06 -17.79 -7.34
N TYR A 432 -16.73 -16.57 -7.73
CA TYR A 432 -15.33 -16.21 -8.01
C TYR A 432 -14.98 -14.81 -7.50
N SER A 433 -13.89 -14.75 -6.75
CA SER A 433 -13.11 -13.53 -6.55
C SER A 433 -11.63 -13.89 -6.63
N LEU A 434 -10.82 -12.95 -7.10
CA LEU A 434 -9.37 -13.11 -7.13
C LEU A 434 -8.77 -13.03 -5.72
N GLY A 435 -9.49 -12.41 -4.78
CA GLY A 435 -9.08 -12.29 -3.40
C GLY A 435 -9.69 -11.06 -2.74
N LYS A 436 -8.99 -10.51 -1.75
CA LYS A 436 -9.45 -9.35 -0.99
C LYS A 436 -8.91 -8.07 -1.60
N PHE A 437 -9.80 -7.25 -2.16
CA PHE A 437 -9.46 -5.97 -2.78
C PHE A 437 -9.38 -4.80 -1.78
N TYR A 438 -8.51 -3.86 -2.11
CA TYR A 438 -8.23 -2.60 -1.42
C TYR A 438 -8.36 -1.43 -2.41
N LEU A 439 -8.16 -0.21 -1.91
CA LEU A 439 -8.14 1.00 -2.74
C LEU A 439 -7.17 0.84 -3.93
N GLY A 440 -7.59 1.29 -5.11
CA GLY A 440 -6.80 1.17 -6.36
C GLY A 440 -6.76 -0.22 -6.98
N LYS A 441 -7.64 -1.14 -6.59
CA LYS A 441 -7.66 -2.52 -7.09
C LYS A 441 -6.41 -3.31 -6.75
N VAL A 442 -5.63 -2.86 -5.78
CA VAL A 442 -4.60 -3.68 -5.14
C VAL A 442 -5.30 -4.76 -4.33
N TYR A 443 -4.77 -5.98 -4.29
CA TYR A 443 -5.42 -7.08 -3.58
C TYR A 443 -4.43 -8.04 -2.92
N ASP A 444 -4.94 -8.82 -1.99
CA ASP A 444 -4.30 -10.05 -1.51
C ASP A 444 -4.99 -11.24 -2.19
N PHE A 445 -4.21 -12.07 -2.87
CA PHE A 445 -4.71 -13.23 -3.61
C PHE A 445 -5.29 -14.28 -2.64
N ASP A 446 -6.45 -14.85 -3.01
CA ASP A 446 -7.06 -15.99 -2.32
C ASP A 446 -7.17 -17.17 -3.31
N PRO A 447 -6.46 -18.29 -3.06
CA PRO A 447 -6.43 -19.42 -4.00
C PRO A 447 -7.76 -20.17 -4.07
N THR A 448 -8.67 -20.01 -3.11
CA THR A 448 -9.87 -20.86 -2.94
C THR A 448 -10.73 -20.92 -4.21
N CYS A 449 -10.99 -19.76 -4.82
CA CYS A 449 -11.82 -19.71 -6.03
C CYS A 449 -11.09 -20.30 -7.25
N SER A 450 -9.76 -20.12 -7.34
CA SER A 450 -8.94 -20.66 -8.41
C SER A 450 -8.85 -22.18 -8.34
N ASP A 451 -8.70 -22.74 -7.13
CA ASP A 451 -8.73 -24.19 -6.88
C ASP A 451 -10.05 -24.81 -7.38
N ASN A 452 -11.19 -24.17 -7.10
CA ASN A 452 -12.49 -24.63 -7.57
C ASN A 452 -12.63 -24.59 -9.11
N VAL A 453 -12.08 -23.55 -9.76
CA VAL A 453 -12.07 -23.45 -11.23
C VAL A 453 -11.17 -24.52 -11.84
N ILE A 454 -9.98 -24.76 -11.27
CA ILE A 454 -9.07 -25.85 -11.71
C ILE A 454 -9.80 -27.20 -11.63
N LEU A 455 -10.39 -27.51 -10.48
CA LEU A 455 -11.16 -28.75 -10.29
C LEU A 455 -12.32 -28.85 -11.28
N SER A 456 -13.01 -27.74 -11.56
CA SER A 456 -14.07 -27.71 -12.57
C SER A 456 -13.55 -28.05 -13.97
N ILE A 457 -12.38 -27.53 -14.35
CA ILE A 457 -11.76 -27.79 -15.65
C ILE A 457 -11.36 -29.26 -15.75
N LEU A 458 -10.68 -29.81 -14.74
CA LEU A 458 -10.27 -31.22 -14.70
C LEU A 458 -11.49 -32.16 -14.82
N ASN A 459 -12.58 -31.85 -14.13
CA ASN A 459 -13.81 -32.65 -14.18
C ASN A 459 -14.60 -32.55 -15.50
N SER A 460 -14.31 -31.54 -16.33
CA SER A 460 -15.11 -31.21 -17.51
C SER A 460 -14.39 -31.42 -18.84
N THR A 461 -13.09 -31.71 -18.82
CA THR A 461 -12.26 -31.77 -20.01
C THR A 461 -11.80 -33.20 -20.31
N ALA A 462 -11.50 -33.46 -21.58
CA ALA A 462 -10.92 -34.74 -21.97
C ALA A 462 -9.48 -34.83 -21.48
N SER A 463 -9.08 -36.02 -21.05
CA SER A 463 -7.71 -36.28 -20.62
C SER A 463 -7.07 -37.46 -21.32
N THR A 464 -5.75 -37.50 -21.27
CA THR A 464 -4.91 -38.62 -21.69
C THR A 464 -4.09 -39.11 -20.50
N GLN A 465 -3.49 -40.30 -20.64
CA GLN A 465 -2.59 -40.79 -19.59
C GLN A 465 -1.32 -39.93 -19.58
N HIS A 466 -1.00 -39.35 -18.42
CA HIS A 466 0.19 -38.51 -18.29
C HIS A 466 1.44 -39.40 -18.41
N LYS A 467 2.18 -39.26 -19.52
CA LYS A 467 3.38 -40.05 -19.82
C LYS A 467 4.61 -39.39 -19.23
N LYS A 468 4.73 -39.35 -17.90
CA LYS A 468 6.01 -39.05 -17.23
C LYS A 468 6.05 -39.62 -15.82
N SER A 469 6.92 -40.61 -15.65
CA SER A 469 7.35 -41.20 -14.39
C SER A 469 8.26 -40.21 -13.65
N TRP A 470 7.70 -39.25 -12.93
CA TRP A 470 8.46 -38.46 -11.97
C TRP A 470 7.95 -38.79 -10.58
N LYS A 471 8.80 -39.46 -9.79
CA LYS A 471 8.66 -39.39 -8.35
C LYS A 471 9.05 -37.96 -7.96
N PRO A 472 8.21 -37.20 -7.23
CA PRO A 472 8.66 -35.97 -6.62
C PRO A 472 9.87 -36.28 -5.73
N TRP A 473 10.85 -35.37 -5.72
CA TRP A 473 12.04 -35.47 -4.88
C TRP A 473 11.71 -35.37 -3.40
#